data_AF-A0A2N0USC1-F1
#
_entry.id   AF-A0A2N0USC1-F1
#
_cell.length_a   1.000
_cell.length_b   1.000
_cell.length_c   1.000
_cell.angle_alpha   90.00
_cell.angle_beta   90.00
_cell.angle_gamma   90.00
#
_symmetry.space_group_name_H-M   'P 1'
#
loop_
_entity.id
_entity.type
_entity.pdbx_description
1 polymer ?
#
loop_
_entity_poly.entity_id
_entity_poly.type
_entity_poly.pdbx_seq_one_letter_code
_entity_poly.pdbx_strand_id
1 'polypeptide(L)'
;MIDTKTAIEKITNGEFDNLFTDIYIDSSMIDYQKKRYVHAIEQYETIFCPDKVAIFSAPGRSEVCGNHTDHQHGMVLATSINLDTIAVSAKNNNDVVRFVSDGYDMITLNINDLEVNNDEAGTTVSLIRGVLRGLKDHGYKIGGFNAYATSDVLVGAGLSSSAAFEVVVGTIISGLYNDMKINSVEIAQISQYAENVFFKKPCGLMDQMACSVGGMVNIDFKDPTKPIVKKVPTEFEKYDYSLCIVDTKGDHVDLTDDYAMIPSEMKKVANFLGEDYLRDCDSNEFYIRLDEIREAVGDRPVLRAIHFFNEEHNVKNAVSSLENGEFVEFLDAIRKSGNSSFKYLQNVYTTRDIQHQNISVALALSESLLRNYGVCRVHGGGFAGTIQAFVKNDFVSNYKEFINKIFGENSCHVLKVRKYGGIKVM
;
A
#
# COMPACT_ATOMS: atom_id res chain seq x y z
N MET A 1 10.11 -24.64 7.90
CA MET A 1 9.24 -25.65 7.27
C MET A 1 8.83 -26.60 8.36
N ILE A 2 7.55 -26.86 8.46
CA ILE A 2 6.89 -27.60 9.52
C ILE A 2 5.88 -28.55 8.87
N ASP A 3 5.72 -29.75 9.39
CA ASP A 3 4.67 -30.67 8.96
C ASP A 3 3.30 -30.03 9.17
N THR A 4 2.41 -30.10 8.17
CA THR A 4 1.09 -29.45 8.19
C THR A 4 0.26 -29.80 9.42
N LYS A 5 0.25 -31.07 9.86
CA LYS A 5 -0.47 -31.48 11.07
C LYS A 5 0.14 -30.88 12.32
N THR A 6 1.46 -30.92 12.43
CA THR A 6 2.17 -30.29 13.54
C THR A 6 1.91 -28.77 13.56
N ALA A 7 1.86 -28.11 12.40
CA ALA A 7 1.56 -26.68 12.33
C ALA A 7 0.15 -26.38 12.86
N ILE A 8 -0.87 -27.15 12.44
CA ILE A 8 -2.25 -27.02 12.93
C ILE A 8 -2.32 -27.22 14.45
N GLU A 9 -1.68 -28.27 14.97
CA GLU A 9 -1.64 -28.54 16.42
C GLU A 9 -1.03 -27.38 17.20
N LYS A 10 0.14 -26.89 16.76
CA LYS A 10 0.83 -25.77 17.41
C LYS A 10 0.04 -24.47 17.38
N ILE A 11 -0.59 -24.17 16.24
CA ILE A 11 -1.47 -23.00 16.12
C ILE A 11 -2.66 -23.17 17.07
N THR A 12 -3.33 -24.31 17.05
CA THR A 12 -4.52 -24.56 17.89
C THR A 12 -4.18 -24.46 19.38
N ASN A 13 -3.03 -24.99 19.79
CA ASN A 13 -2.54 -24.95 21.17
C ASN A 13 -2.02 -23.57 21.62
N GLY A 14 -2.01 -22.58 20.72
CA GLY A 14 -1.61 -21.21 21.02
C GLY A 14 -0.11 -20.95 21.09
N GLU A 15 0.73 -21.86 20.57
CA GLU A 15 2.19 -21.66 20.52
C GLU A 15 2.58 -20.43 19.68
N PHE A 16 1.71 -19.98 18.77
CA PHE A 16 1.92 -18.83 17.89
C PHE A 16 1.17 -17.55 18.31
N ASP A 17 0.45 -17.55 19.43
CA ASP A 17 -0.40 -16.42 19.83
C ASP A 17 0.40 -15.12 20.05
N ASN A 18 1.61 -15.23 20.60
CA ASN A 18 2.53 -14.10 20.76
C ASN A 18 3.03 -13.56 19.40
N LEU A 19 3.33 -14.46 18.45
CA LEU A 19 3.77 -14.06 17.11
C LEU A 19 2.63 -13.37 16.36
N PHE A 20 1.41 -13.91 16.42
CA PHE A 20 0.23 -13.28 15.82
C PHE A 20 -0.07 -11.92 16.46
N THR A 21 0.08 -11.79 17.78
CA THR A 21 -0.09 -10.48 18.45
C THR A 21 0.94 -9.48 17.95
N ASP A 22 2.18 -9.89 17.72
CA ASP A 22 3.24 -9.02 17.23
C ASP A 22 3.07 -8.64 15.74
N ILE A 23 2.56 -9.56 14.92
CA ILE A 23 2.28 -9.31 13.49
C ILE A 23 1.05 -8.42 13.31
N TYR A 24 -0.07 -8.75 13.96
CA TYR A 24 -1.37 -8.13 13.71
C TYR A 24 -1.67 -6.94 14.62
N ILE A 25 -0.93 -6.84 15.74
CA ILE A 25 -1.00 -5.72 16.69
C ILE A 25 -2.44 -5.52 17.22
N ASP A 26 -3.17 -6.63 17.31
CA ASP A 26 -4.54 -6.67 17.78
C ASP A 26 -4.83 -8.03 18.42
N SER A 27 -4.77 -8.05 19.75
CA SER A 27 -5.03 -9.26 20.53
C SER A 27 -6.47 -9.77 20.38
N SER A 28 -7.43 -8.93 19.98
CA SER A 28 -8.81 -9.36 19.73
C SER A 28 -8.95 -10.22 18.47
N MET A 29 -7.97 -10.15 17.56
CA MET A 29 -7.99 -10.86 16.29
C MET A 29 -7.29 -12.23 16.34
N ILE A 30 -6.69 -12.61 17.47
CA ILE A 30 -5.87 -13.83 17.57
C ILE A 30 -6.68 -15.09 17.25
N ASP A 31 -7.88 -15.23 17.80
CA ASP A 31 -8.74 -16.38 17.52
C ASP A 31 -9.15 -16.46 16.05
N TYR A 32 -9.37 -15.31 15.41
CA TYR A 32 -9.64 -15.24 13.98
C TYR A 32 -8.41 -15.67 13.17
N GLN A 33 -7.23 -15.15 13.49
CA GLN A 33 -6.00 -15.48 12.78
C GLN A 33 -5.63 -16.96 12.93
N LYS A 34 -5.80 -17.56 14.11
CA LYS A 34 -5.62 -19.00 14.30
C LYS A 34 -6.49 -19.81 13.35
N LYS A 35 -7.79 -19.48 13.27
CA LYS A 35 -8.74 -20.13 12.35
C LYS A 35 -8.34 -19.94 10.89
N ARG A 36 -7.95 -18.72 10.51
CA ARG A 36 -7.52 -18.39 9.14
C ARG A 36 -6.28 -19.18 8.73
N TYR A 37 -5.27 -19.28 9.59
CA TYR A 37 -4.05 -20.06 9.31
C TYR A 37 -4.32 -21.56 9.26
N VAL A 38 -5.10 -22.10 10.20
CA VAL A 38 -5.50 -23.53 10.18
C VAL A 38 -6.26 -23.85 8.89
N HIS A 39 -7.25 -23.02 8.54
CA HIS A 39 -8.01 -23.19 7.31
C HIS A 39 -7.11 -23.17 6.07
N ALA A 40 -6.17 -22.23 5.99
CA ALA A 40 -5.23 -22.15 4.87
C ALA A 40 -4.33 -23.38 4.75
N ILE A 41 -3.91 -23.97 5.88
CA ILE A 41 -3.15 -25.22 5.89
C ILE A 41 -4.02 -26.39 5.42
N GLU A 42 -5.27 -26.49 5.89
CA GLU A 42 -6.21 -27.54 5.47
C GLU A 42 -6.54 -27.47 3.97
N GLN A 43 -6.70 -26.26 3.43
CA GLN A 43 -6.88 -26.06 1.99
C GLN A 43 -5.63 -26.46 1.21
N TYR A 44 -4.45 -26.09 1.69
CA TYR A 44 -3.19 -26.57 1.12
C TYR A 44 -3.13 -28.10 1.08
N GLU A 45 -3.43 -28.79 2.19
CA GLU A 45 -3.43 -30.26 2.25
C GLU A 45 -4.43 -30.88 1.28
N THR A 46 -5.62 -30.29 1.18
CA THR A 46 -6.68 -30.77 0.28
C THR A 46 -6.25 -30.70 -1.18
N ILE A 47 -5.53 -29.65 -1.57
CA ILE A 47 -5.12 -29.40 -2.95
C ILE A 47 -3.82 -30.14 -3.31
N PHE A 48 -2.85 -30.17 -2.39
CA PHE A 48 -1.47 -30.60 -2.67
C PHE A 48 -0.98 -31.80 -1.87
N CYS A 49 -1.84 -32.37 -1.00
CA CYS A 49 -1.51 -33.37 0.02
C CYS A 49 -0.67 -32.81 1.19
N PRO A 50 -0.66 -33.48 2.36
CA PRO A 50 0.20 -33.10 3.50
C PRO A 50 1.68 -33.03 3.15
N ASP A 51 2.38 -32.02 3.67
CA ASP A 51 3.80 -31.76 3.38
C ASP A 51 4.48 -30.96 4.50
N LYS A 52 5.79 -30.71 4.37
CA LYS A 52 6.53 -29.74 5.19
C LYS A 52 6.43 -28.35 4.57
N VAL A 53 5.52 -27.54 5.09
CA VAL A 53 5.21 -26.20 4.58
C VAL A 53 5.94 -25.09 5.33
N ALA A 54 6.13 -23.95 4.68
CA ALA A 54 6.39 -22.67 5.30
C ALA A 54 5.19 -21.76 5.08
N ILE A 55 4.94 -20.82 5.99
CA ILE A 55 3.88 -19.81 5.80
C ILE A 55 4.53 -18.45 5.66
N PHE A 56 4.13 -17.74 4.62
CA PHE A 56 4.61 -16.40 4.30
C PHE A 56 3.47 -15.40 4.42
N SER A 57 3.79 -14.15 4.71
CA SER A 57 2.81 -13.07 4.79
C SER A 57 3.37 -11.80 4.19
N ALA A 58 2.54 -11.07 3.45
CA ALA A 58 2.83 -9.73 2.97
C ALA A 58 1.61 -8.81 3.21
N PRO A 59 1.79 -7.64 3.83
CA PRO A 59 0.69 -6.74 4.14
C PRO A 59 0.24 -5.92 2.93
N GLY A 60 -0.99 -5.40 3.01
CA GLY A 60 -1.35 -4.20 2.26
C GLY A 60 -0.65 -2.95 2.82
N ARG A 61 -0.98 -1.78 2.28
CA ARG A 61 -0.36 -0.51 2.70
C ARG A 61 -1.35 0.65 2.72
N SER A 62 -0.99 1.71 3.42
CA SER A 62 -1.68 3.01 3.44
C SER A 62 -0.71 4.14 3.16
N GLU A 63 -1.09 5.09 2.29
CA GLU A 63 -0.34 6.35 2.09
C GLU A 63 -0.68 7.31 3.23
N VAL A 64 0.27 7.64 4.09
CA VAL A 64 0.06 8.47 5.28
C VAL A 64 0.17 9.96 4.94
N CYS A 65 1.15 10.35 4.12
CA CYS A 65 1.37 11.73 3.65
C CYS A 65 2.17 11.70 2.34
N GLY A 66 2.16 12.77 1.54
CA GLY A 66 2.88 12.80 0.26
C GLY A 66 2.00 12.59 -0.96
N ASN A 67 0.74 13.01 -0.93
CA ASN A 67 -0.21 12.72 -2.02
C ASN A 67 0.27 13.27 -3.36
N HIS A 68 0.25 12.48 -4.44
CA HIS A 68 0.60 12.95 -5.80
C HIS A 68 1.96 13.67 -5.88
N THR A 69 2.94 13.25 -5.08
CA THR A 69 4.31 13.79 -5.11
C THR A 69 5.29 12.87 -5.84
N ASP A 70 5.05 11.55 -5.83
CA ASP A 70 5.94 10.52 -6.38
C ASP A 70 6.18 10.69 -7.89
N HIS A 71 5.13 10.97 -8.66
CA HIS A 71 5.23 11.23 -10.10
C HIS A 71 5.90 12.57 -10.44
N GLN A 72 6.21 13.39 -9.43
CA GLN A 72 7.04 14.60 -9.53
C GLN A 72 8.40 14.43 -8.83
N HIS A 73 8.83 13.20 -8.55
CA HIS A 73 10.08 12.87 -7.85
C HIS A 73 10.16 13.36 -6.39
N GLY A 74 9.00 13.58 -5.76
CA GLY A 74 8.89 14.00 -4.37
C GLY A 74 9.06 12.85 -3.35
N MET A 75 8.69 13.13 -2.11
CA MET A 75 8.76 12.20 -0.99
C MET A 75 7.38 11.75 -0.53
N VAL A 76 7.31 10.53 -0.03
CA VAL A 76 6.08 9.93 0.49
C VAL A 76 6.33 9.30 1.85
N LEU A 77 5.38 9.47 2.76
CA LEU A 77 5.29 8.69 4.00
C LEU A 77 4.19 7.64 3.83
N ALA A 78 4.54 6.37 3.89
CA ALA A 78 3.61 5.25 3.77
C ALA A 78 3.79 4.26 4.92
N THR A 79 2.79 3.42 5.16
CA THR A 79 2.86 2.37 6.18
C THR A 79 2.28 1.06 5.67
N SER A 80 2.86 -0.07 6.06
CA SER A 80 2.14 -1.35 5.99
C SER A 80 1.02 -1.40 7.02
N ILE A 81 -0.06 -2.11 6.68
CA ILE A 81 -1.22 -2.32 7.56
C ILE A 81 -1.30 -3.76 8.05
N ASN A 82 -2.11 -4.01 9.09
CA ASN A 82 -2.31 -5.35 9.66
C ASN A 82 -3.24 -6.27 8.85
N LEU A 83 -3.77 -5.82 7.71
CA LEU A 83 -4.39 -6.70 6.72
C LEU A 83 -3.32 -7.23 5.77
N ASP A 84 -3.34 -8.53 5.48
CA ASP A 84 -2.29 -9.20 4.73
C ASP A 84 -2.80 -10.31 3.82
N THR A 85 -1.96 -10.69 2.87
CA THR A 85 -2.03 -11.97 2.17
C THR A 85 -1.13 -12.95 2.89
N ILE A 86 -1.67 -14.11 3.28
CA ILE A 86 -0.88 -15.23 3.80
C ILE A 86 -0.80 -16.32 2.73
N ALA A 87 0.34 -17.00 2.63
CA ALA A 87 0.55 -18.09 1.69
C ALA A 87 1.23 -19.28 2.38
N VAL A 88 0.56 -20.42 2.39
CA VAL A 88 1.13 -21.72 2.80
C VAL A 88 1.83 -22.32 1.60
N SER A 89 3.13 -22.60 1.70
CA SER A 89 3.93 -23.00 0.55
C SER A 89 5.02 -24.02 0.88
N ALA A 90 5.25 -24.95 -0.05
CA ALA A 90 6.38 -25.87 -0.03
C ALA A 90 7.00 -26.04 -1.43
N LYS A 91 8.26 -26.47 -1.47
CA LYS A 91 8.90 -26.85 -2.74
C LYS A 91 8.25 -28.11 -3.28
N ASN A 92 7.98 -28.16 -4.58
CA ASN A 92 7.37 -29.34 -5.21
C ASN A 92 8.36 -30.19 -6.03
N ASN A 93 9.66 -29.89 -5.93
CA ASN A 93 10.78 -30.55 -6.63
C ASN A 93 10.60 -30.66 -8.16
N ASN A 94 9.73 -29.84 -8.73
CA ASN A 94 9.49 -29.72 -10.16
C ASN A 94 9.82 -28.29 -10.61
N ASP A 95 9.90 -28.06 -11.90
CA ASP A 95 10.11 -26.73 -12.49
C ASP A 95 8.79 -25.96 -12.69
N VAL A 96 7.81 -26.17 -11.81
CA VAL A 96 6.45 -25.64 -11.96
C VAL A 96 6.00 -24.95 -10.69
N VAL A 97 5.49 -23.73 -10.81
CA VAL A 97 4.70 -23.07 -9.77
C VAL A 97 3.25 -23.51 -9.90
N ARG A 98 2.66 -23.98 -8.80
CA ARG A 98 1.22 -24.23 -8.67
C ARG A 98 0.69 -23.33 -7.56
N PHE A 99 -0.12 -22.35 -7.92
CA PHE A 99 -0.60 -21.33 -6.98
C PHE A 99 -2.12 -21.30 -7.00
N VAL A 100 -2.74 -21.41 -5.82
CA VAL A 100 -4.19 -21.24 -5.65
C VAL A 100 -4.42 -20.06 -4.71
N SER A 101 -5.14 -19.05 -5.19
CA SER A 101 -5.71 -18.02 -4.33
C SER A 101 -7.11 -18.44 -3.91
N ASP A 102 -7.48 -18.20 -2.67
CA ASP A 102 -8.78 -18.56 -2.12
C ASP A 102 -9.95 -18.01 -2.97
N GLY A 103 -10.85 -18.90 -3.39
CA GLY A 103 -11.96 -18.58 -4.30
C GLY A 103 -11.59 -18.47 -5.80
N TYR A 104 -10.36 -18.79 -6.20
CA TYR A 104 -9.91 -18.74 -7.60
C TYR A 104 -9.35 -20.09 -8.07
N ASP A 105 -9.31 -20.27 -9.40
CA ASP A 105 -8.72 -21.45 -10.04
C ASP A 105 -7.19 -21.52 -9.86
N MET A 106 -6.66 -22.73 -9.95
CA MET A 106 -5.23 -22.97 -9.85
C MET A 106 -4.46 -22.38 -11.04
N ILE A 107 -3.46 -21.56 -10.74
CA ILE A 107 -2.45 -21.09 -11.67
C ILE A 107 -1.33 -22.11 -11.74
N THR A 108 -0.95 -22.50 -12.95
CA THR A 108 0.23 -23.34 -13.22
C THR A 108 1.19 -22.60 -14.15
N LEU A 109 2.46 -22.49 -13.76
CA LEU A 109 3.47 -21.77 -14.52
C LEU A 109 4.80 -22.52 -14.52
N ASN A 110 5.41 -22.71 -15.69
CA ASN A 110 6.73 -23.33 -15.82
C ASN A 110 7.84 -22.29 -15.60
N ILE A 111 8.73 -22.51 -14.63
CA ILE A 111 9.79 -21.53 -14.28
C ILE A 111 10.89 -21.41 -15.35
N ASN A 112 10.92 -22.32 -16.31
CA ASN A 112 11.82 -22.26 -17.46
C ASN A 112 11.27 -21.40 -18.61
N ASP A 113 9.98 -21.06 -18.56
CA ASP A 113 9.35 -20.12 -19.48
C ASP A 113 8.95 -18.86 -18.69
N LEU A 114 9.75 -17.80 -18.79
CA LEU A 114 9.54 -16.55 -18.05
C LEU A 114 9.63 -15.32 -18.97
N GLU A 115 9.39 -15.52 -20.26
CA GLU A 115 9.27 -14.42 -21.21
C GLU A 115 7.92 -13.73 -21.05
N VAL A 116 7.85 -12.46 -21.46
CA VAL A 116 6.57 -11.72 -21.43
C VAL A 116 5.59 -12.41 -22.37
N ASN A 117 4.44 -12.82 -21.82
CA ASN A 117 3.31 -13.32 -22.59
C ASN A 117 2.21 -12.24 -22.64
N ASN A 118 1.98 -11.67 -23.82
CA ASN A 118 0.98 -10.60 -23.98
C ASN A 118 -0.46 -11.10 -23.77
N ASP A 119 -0.72 -12.38 -23.96
CA ASP A 119 -2.05 -12.97 -23.72
C ASP A 119 -2.37 -13.06 -22.21
N GLU A 120 -1.36 -12.94 -21.35
CA GLU A 120 -1.49 -12.93 -19.89
C GLU A 120 -1.57 -11.50 -19.31
N ALA A 121 -1.50 -10.44 -20.15
CA ALA A 121 -1.55 -9.06 -19.66
C ALA A 121 -2.81 -8.82 -18.82
N GLY A 122 -2.65 -8.13 -17.68
CA GLY A 122 -3.75 -7.91 -16.73
C GLY A 122 -4.16 -9.13 -15.90
N THR A 123 -3.42 -10.25 -15.93
CA THR A 123 -3.72 -11.45 -15.14
C THR A 123 -2.72 -11.68 -14.01
N THR A 124 -3.16 -12.36 -12.95
CA THR A 124 -2.31 -12.77 -11.82
C THR A 124 -1.15 -13.67 -12.24
N VAL A 125 -1.32 -14.47 -13.31
CA VAL A 125 -0.25 -15.31 -13.87
C VAL A 125 0.93 -14.46 -14.33
N SER A 126 0.66 -13.34 -14.99
CA SER A 126 1.70 -12.41 -15.45
C SER A 126 2.49 -11.79 -14.29
N LEU A 127 1.85 -11.53 -13.15
CA LEU A 127 2.53 -11.02 -11.94
C LEU A 127 3.50 -12.06 -11.37
N ILE A 128 3.06 -13.31 -11.20
CA ILE A 128 3.93 -14.39 -10.74
C ILE A 128 5.12 -14.53 -11.71
N ARG A 129 4.85 -14.54 -13.02
CA ARG A 129 5.88 -14.64 -14.05
C ARG A 129 6.90 -13.52 -13.95
N GLY A 130 6.44 -12.28 -13.83
CA GLY A 130 7.28 -11.10 -13.73
C GLY A 130 8.15 -11.08 -12.48
N VAL A 131 7.60 -11.49 -11.33
CA VAL A 131 8.37 -11.61 -10.09
C VAL A 131 9.45 -12.68 -10.22
N LEU A 132 9.12 -13.87 -10.74
CA LEU A 132 10.10 -14.93 -10.96
C LEU A 132 11.18 -14.51 -11.97
N ARG A 133 10.79 -13.83 -13.04
CA ARG A 133 11.73 -13.30 -14.04
C ARG A 133 12.68 -12.30 -13.41
N GLY A 134 12.14 -11.29 -12.71
CA GLY A 134 12.95 -10.26 -12.07
C GLY A 134 13.93 -10.86 -11.05
N LEU A 135 13.49 -11.81 -10.22
CA LEU A 135 14.38 -12.50 -9.29
C LEU A 135 15.49 -13.27 -9.99
N LYS A 136 15.17 -13.98 -11.07
CA LYS A 136 16.16 -14.72 -11.88
C LYS A 136 17.18 -13.77 -12.51
N ASP A 137 16.73 -12.65 -13.08
CA ASP A 137 17.59 -11.67 -13.75
C ASP A 137 18.53 -10.96 -12.75
N HIS A 138 18.14 -10.83 -11.48
CA HIS A 138 18.98 -10.33 -10.40
C HIS A 138 19.91 -11.40 -9.78
N GLY A 139 19.93 -12.62 -10.35
CA GLY A 139 20.84 -13.69 -9.94
C GLY A 139 20.38 -14.51 -8.73
N TYR A 140 19.13 -14.35 -8.29
CA TYR A 140 18.56 -15.15 -7.20
C TYR A 140 18.19 -16.56 -7.66
N LYS A 141 18.23 -17.51 -6.72
CA LYS A 141 17.77 -18.87 -7.00
C LYS A 141 16.24 -18.89 -7.05
N ILE A 142 15.70 -19.44 -8.13
CA ILE A 142 14.28 -19.72 -8.28
C ILE A 142 14.04 -21.23 -8.38
N GLY A 143 12.83 -21.68 -8.09
CA GLY A 143 12.42 -23.08 -8.21
C GLY A 143 10.91 -23.24 -8.09
N GLY A 144 10.38 -24.40 -8.50
CA GLY A 144 8.94 -24.65 -8.44
C GLY A 144 8.44 -24.85 -7.01
N PHE A 145 7.20 -24.43 -6.76
CA PHE A 145 6.57 -24.53 -5.45
C PHE A 145 5.06 -24.69 -5.60
N ASN A 146 4.45 -25.29 -4.59
CA ASN A 146 3.01 -25.25 -4.40
C ASN A 146 2.71 -24.13 -3.40
N ALA A 147 1.66 -23.37 -3.63
CA ALA A 147 1.17 -22.37 -2.69
C ALA A 147 -0.36 -22.30 -2.68
N TYR A 148 -0.92 -22.22 -1.48
CA TYR A 148 -2.29 -21.78 -1.27
C TYR A 148 -2.26 -20.45 -0.51
N ALA A 149 -2.99 -19.45 -0.98
CA ALA A 149 -3.02 -18.13 -0.38
C ALA A 149 -4.44 -17.62 -0.10
N THR A 150 -4.59 -16.87 0.98
CA THR A 150 -5.83 -16.15 1.34
C THR A 150 -5.48 -14.74 1.79
N SER A 151 -6.36 -13.76 1.54
CA SER A 151 -6.06 -12.33 1.74
C SER A 151 -7.20 -11.58 2.41
N ASP A 152 -6.86 -10.83 3.47
CA ASP A 152 -7.77 -9.86 4.09
C ASP A 152 -7.58 -8.44 3.53
N VAL A 153 -6.56 -8.23 2.68
CA VAL A 153 -6.34 -6.93 2.02
C VAL A 153 -7.52 -6.62 1.10
N LEU A 154 -8.23 -5.54 1.40
CA LEU A 154 -9.45 -5.16 0.69
C LEU A 154 -9.13 -4.77 -0.77
N VAL A 155 -9.72 -5.48 -1.71
CA VAL A 155 -9.59 -5.22 -3.14
C VAL A 155 -10.28 -3.90 -3.48
N GLY A 156 -9.62 -3.04 -4.26
CA GLY A 156 -10.19 -1.77 -4.71
C GLY A 156 -10.26 -0.66 -3.67
N ALA A 157 -10.01 -0.93 -2.39
CA ALA A 157 -10.01 0.08 -1.31
C ALA A 157 -8.73 0.95 -1.27
N GLY A 158 -7.94 0.94 -2.36
CA GLY A 158 -6.66 1.61 -2.39
C GLY A 158 -5.69 1.12 -1.32
N LEU A 159 -5.71 -0.17 -0.93
CA LEU A 159 -4.81 -0.78 0.08
C LEU A 159 -3.71 -1.69 -0.51
N SER A 160 -3.53 -1.65 -1.83
CA SER A 160 -2.52 -2.41 -2.60
C SER A 160 -2.56 -3.93 -2.45
N SER A 161 -3.71 -4.53 -2.73
CA SER A 161 -3.82 -5.99 -2.79
C SER A 161 -2.91 -6.62 -3.86
N SER A 162 -2.67 -5.96 -5.00
CA SER A 162 -1.73 -6.43 -6.03
C SER A 162 -0.29 -6.43 -5.54
N ALA A 163 0.16 -5.33 -4.93
CA ALA A 163 1.51 -5.24 -4.37
C ALA A 163 1.73 -6.25 -3.23
N ALA A 164 0.75 -6.46 -2.36
CA ALA A 164 0.80 -7.50 -1.32
C ALA A 164 0.98 -8.90 -1.95
N PHE A 165 0.26 -9.19 -3.03
CA PHE A 165 0.38 -10.44 -3.78
C PHE A 165 1.77 -10.60 -4.43
N GLU A 166 2.27 -9.58 -5.13
CA GLU A 166 3.60 -9.62 -5.76
C GLU A 166 4.70 -9.84 -4.71
N VAL A 167 4.61 -9.10 -3.60
CA VAL A 167 5.55 -9.21 -2.47
C VAL A 167 5.47 -10.58 -1.81
N VAL A 168 4.29 -11.19 -1.64
CA VAL A 168 4.21 -12.54 -1.04
C VAL A 168 4.88 -13.58 -1.94
N VAL A 169 4.72 -13.48 -3.26
CA VAL A 169 5.42 -14.36 -4.22
C VAL A 169 6.94 -14.19 -4.12
N GLY A 170 7.42 -12.95 -4.08
CA GLY A 170 8.85 -12.67 -3.89
C GLY A 170 9.38 -13.19 -2.55
N THR A 171 8.57 -13.07 -1.49
CA THR A 171 8.88 -13.54 -0.14
C THR A 171 8.94 -15.08 -0.08
N ILE A 172 8.04 -15.79 -0.77
CA ILE A 172 8.08 -17.26 -0.91
C ILE A 172 9.40 -17.69 -1.52
N ILE A 173 9.81 -17.08 -2.64
CA ILE A 173 11.08 -17.42 -3.29
C ILE A 173 12.28 -17.08 -2.40
N SER A 174 12.24 -15.93 -1.73
CA SER A 174 13.26 -15.54 -0.75
C SER A 174 13.40 -16.63 0.33
N GLY A 175 12.30 -17.09 0.92
CA GLY A 175 12.33 -18.04 2.02
C GLY A 175 12.56 -19.50 1.65
N LEU A 176 12.10 -19.94 0.48
CA LEU A 176 12.31 -21.33 0.03
C LEU A 176 13.68 -21.52 -0.60
N TYR A 177 14.17 -20.55 -1.37
CA TYR A 177 15.36 -20.74 -2.23
C TYR A 177 16.57 -19.89 -1.85
N ASN A 178 16.40 -18.87 -1.01
CA ASN A 178 17.44 -17.87 -0.73
C ASN A 178 17.57 -17.54 0.78
N ASP A 179 17.12 -18.43 1.67
CA ASP A 179 17.23 -18.28 3.14
C ASP A 179 16.67 -16.96 3.72
N MET A 180 15.65 -16.36 3.11
CA MET A 180 15.13 -15.03 3.46
C MET A 180 16.17 -13.89 3.32
N LYS A 181 17.23 -14.06 2.50
CA LYS A 181 18.32 -13.08 2.36
C LYS A 181 18.12 -12.05 1.24
N ILE A 182 17.08 -12.18 0.43
CA ILE A 182 16.77 -11.18 -0.60
C ILE A 182 16.35 -9.89 0.09
N ASN A 183 16.94 -8.77 -0.28
CA ASN A 183 16.60 -7.47 0.28
C ASN A 183 15.14 -7.12 -0.03
N SER A 184 14.39 -6.65 0.98
CA SER A 184 13.00 -6.22 0.81
C SER A 184 12.83 -5.10 -0.24
N VAL A 185 13.82 -4.21 -0.36
CA VAL A 185 13.83 -3.15 -1.38
C VAL A 185 13.92 -3.75 -2.78
N GLU A 186 14.77 -4.77 -2.97
CA GLU A 186 14.89 -5.46 -4.26
C GLU A 186 13.61 -6.25 -4.58
N ILE A 187 12.99 -6.91 -3.59
CA ILE A 187 11.67 -7.54 -3.77
C ILE A 187 10.65 -6.49 -4.24
N ALA A 188 10.63 -5.31 -3.64
CA ALA A 188 9.70 -4.24 -4.03
C ALA A 188 9.93 -3.79 -5.48
N GLN A 189 11.20 -3.57 -5.87
CA GLN A 189 11.56 -3.17 -7.24
C GLN A 189 11.19 -4.24 -8.27
N ILE A 190 11.40 -5.52 -7.94
CA ILE A 190 11.03 -6.64 -8.79
C ILE A 190 9.50 -6.77 -8.90
N SER A 191 8.77 -6.57 -7.81
CA SER A 191 7.30 -6.53 -7.83
C SER A 191 6.78 -5.42 -8.74
N GLN A 192 7.36 -4.22 -8.65
CA GLN A 192 7.00 -3.09 -9.52
C GLN A 192 7.33 -3.38 -10.99
N TYR A 193 8.47 -4.02 -11.26
CA TYR A 193 8.82 -4.50 -12.59
C TYR A 193 7.77 -5.50 -13.13
N ALA A 194 7.28 -6.42 -12.30
CA ALA A 194 6.24 -7.35 -12.69
C ALA A 194 4.93 -6.63 -13.05
N GLU A 195 4.49 -5.65 -12.27
CA GLU A 195 3.26 -4.89 -12.53
C GLU A 195 3.39 -4.05 -13.83
N ASN A 196 4.51 -3.37 -14.01
CA ASN A 196 4.75 -2.52 -15.18
C ASN A 196 4.94 -3.32 -16.48
N VAL A 197 5.80 -4.35 -16.46
CA VAL A 197 6.28 -5.01 -17.68
C VAL A 197 5.42 -6.21 -18.06
N PHE A 198 4.97 -6.99 -17.09
CA PHE A 198 4.19 -8.22 -17.33
C PHE A 198 2.69 -7.98 -17.25
N PHE A 199 2.24 -7.31 -16.19
CA PHE A 199 0.81 -7.01 -16.01
C PHE A 199 0.33 -5.83 -16.89
N LYS A 200 1.26 -4.99 -17.39
CA LYS A 200 1.02 -3.82 -18.25
C LYS A 200 0.25 -2.68 -17.58
N LYS A 201 0.46 -2.49 -16.28
CA LYS A 201 -0.13 -1.38 -15.54
C LYS A 201 0.96 -0.45 -15.01
N PRO A 202 1.10 0.76 -15.58
CA PRO A 202 2.02 1.76 -15.07
C PRO A 202 1.75 2.08 -13.60
N CYS A 203 2.75 1.90 -12.73
CA CYS A 203 2.68 2.24 -11.32
C CYS A 203 4.02 2.78 -10.78
N GLY A 204 3.93 3.63 -9.75
CA GLY A 204 5.06 4.02 -8.92
C GLY A 204 5.52 2.88 -8.01
N LEU A 205 6.56 3.11 -7.20
CA LEU A 205 7.16 2.07 -6.34
C LEU A 205 6.66 2.13 -4.88
N MET A 206 5.87 3.15 -4.51
CA MET A 206 5.37 3.34 -3.14
C MET A 206 4.70 2.09 -2.58
N ASP A 207 3.77 1.52 -3.34
CA ASP A 207 2.92 0.40 -2.91
C ASP A 207 3.77 -0.81 -2.54
N GLN A 208 4.58 -1.26 -3.49
CA GLN A 208 5.48 -2.40 -3.32
C GLN A 208 6.50 -2.14 -2.19
N MET A 209 7.01 -0.91 -2.06
CA MET A 209 7.98 -0.58 -1.03
C MET A 209 7.38 -0.68 0.38
N ALA A 210 6.19 -0.09 0.58
CA ALA A 210 5.50 -0.14 1.86
C ALA A 210 5.10 -1.59 2.23
N CYS A 211 4.61 -2.37 1.26
CA CYS A 211 4.26 -3.78 1.45
C CYS A 211 5.49 -4.65 1.76
N SER A 212 6.62 -4.43 1.08
CA SER A 212 7.80 -5.30 1.21
C SER A 212 8.68 -4.96 2.41
N VAL A 213 8.93 -3.67 2.66
CA VAL A 213 9.82 -3.21 3.74
C VAL A 213 9.09 -3.24 5.10
N GLY A 214 7.83 -2.82 5.11
CA GLY A 214 6.95 -2.73 6.27
C GLY A 214 7.35 -1.74 7.35
N GLY A 215 6.44 -1.53 8.29
CA GLY A 215 6.48 -0.41 9.22
C GLY A 215 6.08 0.90 8.54
N MET A 216 6.36 2.01 9.22
CA MET A 216 6.30 3.34 8.65
C MET A 216 7.57 3.60 7.83
N VAL A 217 7.42 3.98 6.56
CA VAL A 217 8.54 4.20 5.62
C VAL A 217 8.43 5.57 4.97
N ASN A 218 9.52 6.33 5.04
CA ASN A 218 9.73 7.50 4.20
C ASN A 218 10.45 7.06 2.93
N ILE A 219 9.94 7.48 1.78
CA ILE A 219 10.49 7.13 0.47
C ILE A 219 10.75 8.44 -0.29
N ASP A 220 11.99 8.67 -0.71
CA ASP A 220 12.39 9.81 -1.54
C ASP A 220 12.60 9.35 -2.99
N PHE A 221 11.75 9.84 -3.90
CA PHE A 221 11.77 9.51 -5.33
C PHE A 221 12.62 10.47 -6.16
N LYS A 222 13.53 11.24 -5.56
CA LYS A 222 14.43 12.13 -6.30
C LYS A 222 15.15 11.42 -7.46
N ASP A 223 15.56 10.16 -7.23
CA ASP A 223 15.93 9.23 -8.29
C ASP A 223 14.95 8.05 -8.25
N PRO A 224 13.94 7.99 -9.15
CA PRO A 224 12.94 6.92 -9.16
C PRO A 224 13.54 5.54 -9.46
N THR A 225 14.72 5.48 -10.09
CA THR A 225 15.41 4.20 -10.35
C THR A 225 16.11 3.66 -9.11
N LYS A 226 16.44 4.56 -8.17
CA LYS A 226 17.10 4.23 -6.91
C LYS A 226 16.56 5.08 -5.76
N PRO A 227 15.28 4.91 -5.39
CA PRO A 227 14.67 5.73 -4.36
C PRO A 227 15.32 5.44 -3.00
N ILE A 228 15.42 6.47 -2.17
CA ILE A 228 15.97 6.35 -0.82
C ILE A 228 14.83 5.98 0.12
N VAL A 229 14.96 4.82 0.77
CA VAL A 229 13.93 4.28 1.66
C VAL A 229 14.46 4.25 3.07
N LYS A 230 13.76 4.91 3.99
CA LYS A 230 14.11 4.96 5.41
C LYS A 230 12.92 4.50 6.24
N LYS A 231 13.13 3.46 7.06
CA LYS A 231 12.17 3.14 8.12
C LYS A 231 12.15 4.28 9.13
N VAL A 232 10.95 4.77 9.43
CA VAL A 232 10.70 5.75 10.47
C VAL A 232 10.35 4.97 11.73
N PRO A 233 11.18 5.01 12.79
CA PRO A 233 10.86 4.31 14.03
C PRO A 233 9.57 4.90 14.62
N THR A 234 8.50 4.12 14.61
CA THR A 234 7.22 4.56 15.16
C THR A 234 6.56 3.43 15.92
N GLU A 235 6.41 3.63 17.23
CA GLU A 235 5.60 2.77 18.08
C GLU A 235 4.18 3.33 18.11
N PHE A 236 3.47 3.19 17.00
CA PHE A 236 2.20 3.89 16.76
C PHE A 236 1.15 3.63 17.86
N GLU A 237 1.11 2.42 18.39
CA GLU A 237 0.19 2.02 19.47
C GLU A 237 0.37 2.82 20.77
N LYS A 238 1.54 3.45 21.00
CA LYS A 238 1.77 4.27 22.21
C LYS A 238 0.99 5.58 22.23
N TYR A 239 0.45 6.01 21.09
CA TYR A 239 -0.19 7.32 20.98
C TYR A 239 -1.70 7.29 21.20
N ASP A 240 -2.30 6.12 21.45
CA ASP A 240 -3.74 5.93 21.62
C ASP A 240 -4.58 6.36 20.40
N TYR A 241 -4.05 6.16 19.18
CA TYR A 241 -4.77 6.35 17.92
C TYR A 241 -4.85 5.06 17.12
N SER A 242 -5.90 4.96 16.31
CA SER A 242 -6.05 3.95 15.27
C SER A 242 -6.10 4.61 13.90
N LEU A 243 -5.63 3.87 12.89
CA LEU A 243 -5.76 4.24 11.49
C LEU A 243 -7.10 3.73 10.97
N CYS A 244 -7.97 4.63 10.53
CA CYS A 244 -9.25 4.29 9.91
C CYS A 244 -9.17 4.54 8.41
N ILE A 245 -9.57 3.56 7.61
CA ILE A 245 -9.80 3.70 6.18
C ILE A 245 -11.29 3.65 5.94
N VAL A 246 -11.82 4.72 5.35
CA VAL A 246 -13.25 4.85 5.06
C VAL A 246 -13.46 4.69 3.57
N ASP A 247 -14.12 3.61 3.19
CA ASP A 247 -14.67 3.40 1.85
C ASP A 247 -15.90 4.28 1.66
N THR A 248 -15.78 5.26 0.76
CA THR A 248 -16.83 6.24 0.49
C THR A 248 -17.89 5.73 -0.49
N LYS A 249 -17.72 4.50 -1.01
CA LYS A 249 -18.60 3.87 -2.02
C LYS A 249 -18.74 4.70 -3.31
N GLY A 250 -17.76 5.54 -3.61
CA GLY A 250 -17.70 6.28 -4.87
C GLY A 250 -17.20 5.37 -6.00
N ASP A 251 -17.91 5.37 -7.13
CA ASP A 251 -17.52 4.60 -8.31
C ASP A 251 -16.38 5.27 -9.09
N HIS A 252 -15.46 4.45 -9.63
CA HIS A 252 -14.34 4.92 -10.44
C HIS A 252 -14.67 5.07 -11.94
N VAL A 253 -15.95 5.02 -12.32
CA VAL A 253 -16.34 5.05 -13.73
C VAL A 253 -16.00 6.42 -14.33
N ASP A 254 -15.11 6.40 -15.32
CA ASP A 254 -14.64 7.57 -16.07
C ASP A 254 -13.86 8.61 -15.22
N LEU A 255 -12.79 8.21 -14.53
CA LEU A 255 -11.87 9.14 -13.82
C LEU A 255 -10.45 9.22 -14.41
N THR A 256 -10.15 8.44 -15.46
CA THR A 256 -8.81 8.33 -16.05
C THR A 256 -8.22 9.69 -16.45
N ASP A 257 -9.03 10.53 -17.09
CA ASP A 257 -8.59 11.85 -17.53
C ASP A 257 -8.31 12.78 -16.34
N ASP A 258 -9.15 12.74 -15.30
CA ASP A 258 -8.93 13.55 -14.09
C ASP A 258 -7.62 13.20 -13.39
N TYR A 259 -7.29 11.91 -13.30
CA TYR A 259 -6.00 11.44 -12.79
C TYR A 259 -4.84 11.89 -13.68
N ALA A 260 -4.93 11.69 -15.00
CA ALA A 260 -3.86 12.00 -15.94
C ALA A 260 -3.53 13.51 -15.99
N MET A 261 -4.51 14.37 -15.69
CA MET A 261 -4.30 15.80 -15.66
C MET A 261 -3.40 16.26 -14.50
N ILE A 262 -3.34 15.56 -13.37
CA ILE A 262 -2.51 15.97 -12.21
C ILE A 262 -1.02 16.05 -12.58
N PRO A 263 -0.36 14.95 -13.01
CA PRO A 263 1.04 14.99 -13.37
C PRO A 263 1.30 15.91 -14.57
N SER A 264 0.41 15.90 -15.55
CA SER A 264 0.48 16.78 -16.74
C SER A 264 0.53 18.27 -16.35
N GLU A 265 -0.31 18.69 -15.41
CA GLU A 265 -0.37 20.09 -15.00
C GLU A 265 0.79 20.51 -14.13
N MET A 266 1.25 19.65 -13.22
CA MET A 266 2.47 19.92 -12.46
C MET A 266 3.69 20.05 -13.40
N LYS A 267 3.77 19.22 -14.45
CA LYS A 267 4.83 19.33 -15.47
C LYS A 267 4.81 20.65 -16.24
N LYS A 268 3.63 21.25 -16.48
CA LYS A 268 3.56 22.57 -17.13
C LYS A 268 4.31 23.63 -16.34
N VAL A 269 4.17 23.61 -15.00
CA VAL A 269 4.87 24.55 -14.12
C VAL A 269 6.38 24.24 -14.08
N ALA A 270 6.75 22.98 -13.94
CA ALA A 270 8.16 22.58 -13.96
C ALA A 270 8.86 23.05 -15.25
N ASN A 271 8.25 22.77 -16.41
CA ASN A 271 8.79 23.14 -17.72
C ASN A 271 8.91 24.66 -17.88
N PHE A 272 8.00 25.45 -17.30
CA PHE A 272 8.11 26.91 -17.32
C PHE A 272 9.34 27.39 -16.52
N LEU A 273 9.66 26.72 -15.43
CA LEU A 273 10.84 26.97 -14.60
C LEU A 273 12.13 26.35 -15.17
N GLY A 274 12.04 25.64 -16.30
CA GLY A 274 13.19 25.05 -16.99
C GLY A 274 13.57 23.63 -16.53
N GLU A 275 12.71 22.96 -15.76
CA GLU A 275 12.93 21.62 -15.23
C GLU A 275 11.86 20.63 -15.73
N ASP A 276 12.14 19.33 -15.71
CA ASP A 276 11.16 18.31 -16.11
C ASP A 276 10.17 17.94 -14.99
N TYR A 277 10.57 18.17 -13.72
CA TYR A 277 9.84 17.78 -12.52
C TYR A 277 9.91 18.86 -11.45
N LEU A 278 8.82 19.02 -10.69
CA LEU A 278 8.75 20.06 -9.65
C LEU A 278 9.77 19.86 -8.52
N ARG A 279 10.25 18.64 -8.29
CA ARG A 279 11.31 18.34 -7.30
C ARG A 279 12.61 19.11 -7.56
N ASP A 280 12.89 19.41 -8.82
CA ASP A 280 14.13 20.05 -9.25
C ASP A 280 13.98 21.59 -9.31
N CYS A 281 12.76 22.10 -9.18
CA CYS A 281 12.47 23.54 -9.17
C CYS A 281 12.79 24.20 -7.81
N ASP A 282 13.28 25.45 -7.84
CA ASP A 282 13.33 26.29 -6.64
C ASP A 282 11.94 26.86 -6.32
N SER A 283 11.39 26.48 -5.18
CA SER A 283 10.11 27.00 -4.69
C SER A 283 10.08 28.53 -4.53
N ASN A 284 11.22 29.18 -4.23
CA ASN A 284 11.27 30.63 -4.12
C ASN A 284 11.12 31.30 -5.48
N GLU A 285 11.77 30.76 -6.51
CA GLU A 285 11.62 31.25 -7.89
C GLU A 285 10.17 31.11 -8.35
N PHE A 286 9.54 29.97 -8.07
CA PHE A 286 8.12 29.75 -8.35
C PHE A 286 7.23 30.87 -7.79
N TYR A 287 7.45 31.28 -6.52
CA TYR A 287 6.66 32.36 -5.92
C TYR A 287 7.04 33.76 -6.43
N ILE A 288 8.31 34.00 -6.76
CA ILE A 288 8.77 35.28 -7.34
C ILE A 288 8.15 35.51 -8.72
N ARG A 289 8.01 34.47 -9.53
CA ARG A 289 7.51 34.52 -10.92
C ARG A 289 6.06 34.05 -11.06
N LEU A 290 5.32 34.03 -9.96
CA LEU A 290 3.99 33.40 -9.90
C LEU A 290 2.99 34.04 -10.87
N ASP A 291 3.08 35.35 -11.09
CA ASP A 291 2.26 36.09 -12.05
C ASP A 291 2.51 35.63 -13.49
N GLU A 292 3.78 35.53 -13.90
CA GLU A 292 4.17 35.04 -15.22
C GLU A 292 3.74 33.57 -15.44
N ILE A 293 3.99 32.71 -14.44
CA ILE A 293 3.62 31.29 -14.49
C ILE A 293 2.10 31.16 -14.64
N ARG A 294 1.35 31.89 -13.81
CA ARG A 294 -0.12 31.87 -13.83
C ARG A 294 -0.68 32.34 -15.16
N GLU A 295 -0.11 33.38 -15.75
CA GLU A 295 -0.49 33.84 -17.10
C GLU A 295 -0.20 32.79 -18.17
N ALA A 296 0.94 32.11 -18.08
CA ALA A 296 1.39 31.14 -19.09
C ALA A 296 0.66 29.79 -19.03
N VAL A 297 0.42 29.23 -17.83
CA VAL A 297 -0.08 27.86 -17.67
C VAL A 297 -1.48 27.76 -17.05
N GLY A 298 -1.98 28.85 -16.46
CA GLY A 298 -3.30 28.93 -15.83
C GLY A 298 -3.32 28.55 -14.34
N ASP A 299 -4.48 28.75 -13.72
CA ASP A 299 -4.67 28.68 -12.26
C ASP A 299 -4.49 27.25 -11.70
N ARG A 300 -5.04 26.22 -12.37
CA ARG A 300 -5.02 24.84 -11.84
C ARG A 300 -3.61 24.24 -11.78
N PRO A 301 -2.75 24.38 -12.80
CA PRO A 301 -1.34 24.02 -12.70
C PRO A 301 -0.61 24.73 -11.55
N VAL A 302 -0.85 26.02 -11.36
CA VAL A 302 -0.27 26.81 -10.26
C VAL A 302 -0.70 26.25 -8.90
N LEU A 303 -1.99 25.98 -8.71
CA LEU A 303 -2.50 25.37 -7.48
C LEU A 303 -1.86 24.01 -7.23
N ARG A 304 -1.72 23.17 -8.25
CA ARG A 304 -1.08 21.85 -8.12
C ARG A 304 0.41 21.94 -7.79
N ALA A 305 1.13 22.94 -8.31
CA ALA A 305 2.51 23.19 -7.89
C ALA A 305 2.60 23.66 -6.43
N ILE A 306 1.69 24.54 -5.97
CA ILE A 306 1.58 24.92 -4.55
C ILE A 306 1.36 23.69 -3.68
N HIS A 307 0.50 22.76 -4.10
CA HIS A 307 0.32 21.49 -3.39
C HIS A 307 1.64 20.73 -3.26
N PHE A 308 2.35 20.50 -4.37
CA PHE A 308 3.61 19.76 -4.37
C PHE A 308 4.61 20.33 -3.36
N PHE A 309 4.91 21.63 -3.41
CA PHE A 309 5.88 22.24 -2.50
C PHE A 309 5.45 22.18 -1.03
N ASN A 310 4.16 22.36 -0.75
CA ASN A 310 3.63 22.25 0.61
C ASN A 310 3.67 20.80 1.11
N GLU A 311 3.37 19.84 0.25
CA GLU A 311 3.31 18.43 0.61
C GLU A 311 4.70 17.86 0.88
N GLU A 312 5.73 18.29 0.14
CA GLU A 312 7.12 17.98 0.43
C GLU A 312 7.53 18.44 1.84
N HIS A 313 7.05 19.60 2.27
CA HIS A 313 7.26 20.10 3.62
C HIS A 313 6.45 19.31 4.66
N ASN A 314 5.19 18.98 4.36
CA ASN A 314 4.35 18.17 5.24
C ASN A 314 4.95 16.78 5.49
N VAL A 315 5.50 16.12 4.48
CA VAL A 315 6.16 14.82 4.61
C VAL A 315 7.39 14.93 5.50
N LYS A 316 8.27 15.92 5.26
CA LYS A 316 9.45 16.16 6.12
C LYS A 316 9.07 16.40 7.58
N ASN A 317 8.03 17.21 7.82
CA ASN A 317 7.53 17.48 9.15
C ASN A 317 6.95 16.22 9.79
N ALA A 318 6.08 15.49 9.10
CA ALA A 318 5.49 14.25 9.60
C ALA A 318 6.56 13.24 10.00
N VAL A 319 7.60 13.06 9.17
CA VAL A 319 8.74 12.18 9.47
C VAL A 319 9.50 12.66 10.69
N SER A 320 9.93 13.93 10.72
CA SER A 320 10.68 14.48 11.87
C SER A 320 9.88 14.38 13.16
N SER A 321 8.58 14.67 13.11
CA SER A 321 7.70 14.61 14.27
C SER A 321 7.58 13.19 14.81
N LEU A 322 7.46 12.18 13.95
CA LEU A 322 7.47 10.79 14.39
C LEU A 322 8.83 10.38 14.99
N GLU A 323 9.94 10.81 14.39
CA GLU A 323 11.30 10.53 14.90
C GLU A 323 11.56 11.15 16.28
N ASN A 324 10.96 12.32 16.55
CA ASN A 324 11.08 13.05 17.82
C ASN A 324 9.99 12.68 18.84
N GLY A 325 9.01 11.85 18.47
CA GLY A 325 7.87 11.51 19.32
C GLY A 325 6.81 12.62 19.49
N GLU A 326 6.82 13.62 18.60
CA GLU A 326 5.95 14.79 18.55
C GLU A 326 4.64 14.46 17.79
N PHE A 327 3.79 13.64 18.40
CA PHE A 327 2.63 13.08 17.68
C PHE A 327 1.55 14.11 17.33
N VAL A 328 1.44 15.21 18.10
CA VAL A 328 0.47 16.28 17.81
C VAL A 328 0.86 17.01 16.53
N GLU A 329 2.15 17.24 16.34
CA GLU A 329 2.78 17.86 15.18
C GLU A 329 2.68 16.94 13.96
N PHE A 330 2.83 15.62 14.15
CA PHE A 330 2.51 14.63 13.12
C PHE A 330 1.05 14.76 12.66
N LEU A 331 0.08 14.74 13.57
CA LEU A 331 -1.35 14.88 13.22
C LEU A 331 -1.63 16.21 12.50
N ASP A 332 -0.97 17.30 12.91
CA ASP A 332 -1.08 18.59 12.23
C ASP A 332 -0.52 18.56 10.80
N ALA A 333 0.60 17.88 10.56
CA ALA A 333 1.14 17.66 9.22
C ALA A 333 0.15 16.86 8.34
N ILE A 334 -0.49 15.82 8.89
CA ILE A 334 -1.52 15.04 8.17
C ILE A 334 -2.74 15.91 7.85
N ARG A 335 -3.19 16.76 8.78
CA ARG A 335 -4.29 17.71 8.56
C ARG A 335 -3.94 18.73 7.46
N LYS A 336 -2.72 19.26 7.46
CA LYS A 336 -2.22 20.18 6.44
C LYS A 336 -2.14 19.51 5.08
N SER A 337 -1.70 18.26 5.02
CA SER A 337 -1.71 17.45 3.80
C SER A 337 -3.12 17.28 3.24
N GLY A 338 -4.09 16.85 4.05
CA GLY A 338 -5.49 16.73 3.62
C GLY A 338 -6.09 18.05 3.12
N ASN A 339 -5.80 19.16 3.80
CA ASN A 339 -6.19 20.50 3.37
C ASN A 339 -5.54 20.90 2.04
N SER A 340 -4.27 20.55 1.84
CA SER A 340 -3.57 20.80 0.59
C SER A 340 -4.18 20.02 -0.56
N SER A 341 -4.54 18.75 -0.35
CA SER A 341 -5.22 17.94 -1.35
C SER A 341 -6.58 18.54 -1.74
N PHE A 342 -7.34 19.06 -0.78
CA PHE A 342 -8.64 19.68 -1.06
C PHE A 342 -8.50 21.04 -1.77
N LYS A 343 -7.67 21.94 -1.23
CA LYS A 343 -7.58 23.35 -1.68
C LYS A 343 -6.75 23.53 -2.96
N TYR A 344 -5.70 22.74 -3.11
CA TYR A 344 -4.65 22.99 -4.11
C TYR A 344 -4.56 21.87 -5.14
N LEU A 345 -4.48 20.61 -4.71
CA LEU A 345 -4.43 19.46 -5.65
C LEU A 345 -5.77 19.25 -6.37
N GLN A 346 -6.86 19.43 -5.60
CA GLN A 346 -8.26 19.26 -6.00
C GLN A 346 -8.60 17.83 -6.45
N ASN A 347 -8.00 16.81 -5.83
CA ASN A 347 -8.29 15.40 -6.11
C ASN A 347 -9.36 14.80 -5.18
N VAL A 348 -10.29 15.60 -4.69
CA VAL A 348 -11.37 15.16 -3.78
C VAL A 348 -12.76 15.17 -4.42
N TYR A 349 -12.85 15.70 -5.65
CA TYR A 349 -14.04 15.70 -6.48
C TYR A 349 -13.64 15.79 -7.95
N THR A 350 -14.48 15.29 -8.84
CA THR A 350 -14.42 15.59 -10.28
C THR A 350 -15.38 16.72 -10.62
N THR A 351 -15.04 17.53 -11.63
CA THR A 351 -15.97 18.53 -12.17
C THR A 351 -16.95 17.95 -13.19
N ARG A 352 -16.77 16.68 -13.57
CA ARG A 352 -17.63 15.99 -14.55
C ARG A 352 -18.89 15.40 -13.91
N ASP A 353 -18.80 15.02 -12.64
CA ASP A 353 -19.94 14.62 -11.82
C ASP A 353 -20.08 15.54 -10.61
N ILE A 354 -20.96 16.53 -10.74
CA ILE A 354 -21.24 17.49 -9.67
C ILE A 354 -22.28 16.97 -8.67
N GLN A 355 -22.94 15.84 -8.95
CA GLN A 355 -23.97 15.26 -8.08
C GLN A 355 -23.37 14.26 -7.08
N HIS A 356 -22.29 13.58 -7.44
CA HIS A 356 -21.63 12.59 -6.58
C HIS A 356 -20.21 13.03 -6.19
N GLN A 357 -20.03 13.45 -4.94
CA GLN A 357 -18.75 13.89 -4.37
C GLN A 357 -18.45 13.21 -3.04
N ASN A 358 -18.48 11.88 -3.05
CA ASN A 358 -18.44 11.05 -1.84
C ASN A 358 -17.23 11.33 -0.95
N ILE A 359 -16.04 11.56 -1.53
CA ILE A 359 -14.83 11.94 -0.79
C ILE A 359 -15.02 13.28 -0.08
N SER A 360 -15.49 14.32 -0.79
CA SER A 360 -15.76 15.63 -0.18
C SER A 360 -16.71 15.53 1.00
N VAL A 361 -17.80 14.77 0.85
CA VAL A 361 -18.77 14.53 1.93
C VAL A 361 -18.11 13.78 3.09
N ALA A 362 -17.35 12.72 2.83
CA ALA A 362 -16.67 11.94 3.86
C ALA A 362 -15.66 12.77 4.64
N LEU A 363 -14.88 13.62 3.97
CA LEU A 363 -13.92 14.53 4.61
C LEU A 363 -14.62 15.57 5.47
N ALA A 364 -15.65 16.24 4.94
CA ALA A 364 -16.39 17.27 5.67
C ALA A 364 -17.08 16.71 6.93
N LEU A 365 -17.71 15.54 6.80
CA LEU A 365 -18.34 14.86 7.92
C LEU A 365 -17.31 14.37 8.95
N SER A 366 -16.19 13.80 8.49
CA SER A 366 -15.13 13.33 9.37
C SER A 366 -14.50 14.48 10.14
N GLU A 367 -14.20 15.61 9.51
CA GLU A 367 -13.64 16.78 10.19
C GLU A 367 -14.60 17.35 11.25
N SER A 368 -15.89 17.45 10.93
CA SER A 368 -16.93 17.92 11.85
C SER A 368 -17.10 17.02 13.08
N LEU A 369 -16.96 15.70 12.88
CA LEU A 369 -17.09 14.69 13.92
C LEU A 369 -15.82 14.54 14.76
N LEU A 370 -14.65 14.47 14.12
CA LEU A 370 -13.38 14.21 14.76
C LEU A 370 -12.96 15.39 15.65
N ARG A 371 -13.00 16.63 15.16
CA ARG A 371 -12.54 17.81 15.94
C ARG A 371 -11.17 17.57 16.61
N ASN A 372 -11.16 17.38 17.94
CA ASN A 372 -9.96 17.14 18.75
C ASN A 372 -9.67 15.64 19.01
N TYR A 373 -10.49 14.74 18.44
CA TYR A 373 -10.34 13.29 18.51
C TYR A 373 -9.56 12.71 17.32
N GLY A 374 -9.19 13.52 16.33
CA GLY A 374 -8.48 12.99 15.17
C GLY A 374 -8.32 13.98 14.02
N VAL A 375 -7.76 13.46 12.93
CA VAL A 375 -7.60 14.17 11.66
C VAL A 375 -7.94 13.24 10.52
N CYS A 376 -8.36 13.78 9.38
CA CYS A 376 -8.63 13.02 8.17
C CYS A 376 -8.04 13.68 6.94
N ARG A 377 -7.78 12.88 5.91
CA ARG A 377 -7.32 13.31 4.58
C ARG A 377 -7.82 12.36 3.51
N VAL A 378 -7.79 12.82 2.26
CA VAL A 378 -7.98 11.91 1.10
C VAL A 378 -6.89 10.84 1.11
N HIS A 379 -7.24 9.64 0.64
CA HIS A 379 -6.31 8.51 0.60
C HIS A 379 -6.13 7.98 -0.82
N GLY A 380 -4.88 7.70 -1.18
CA GLY A 380 -4.52 7.21 -2.51
C GLY A 380 -4.77 8.24 -3.60
N GLY A 381 -5.22 7.79 -4.77
CA GLY A 381 -5.40 8.66 -5.93
C GLY A 381 -6.42 9.80 -5.72
N GLY A 382 -7.43 9.61 -4.86
CA GLY A 382 -8.55 10.55 -4.73
C GLY A 382 -9.60 10.41 -5.83
N PHE A 383 -10.47 11.41 -6.02
CA PHE A 383 -11.66 11.47 -6.89
C PHE A 383 -12.78 10.47 -6.55
N ALA A 384 -12.43 9.23 -6.24
CA ALA A 384 -13.30 8.18 -5.71
C ALA A 384 -12.51 7.24 -4.78
N GLY A 385 -13.19 6.27 -4.17
CA GLY A 385 -12.56 5.32 -3.25
C GLY A 385 -12.57 5.77 -1.80
N THR A 386 -11.40 5.96 -1.20
CA THR A 386 -11.26 6.02 0.26
C THR A 386 -10.77 7.36 0.82
N ILE A 387 -11.12 7.64 2.07
CA ILE A 387 -10.38 8.60 2.91
C ILE A 387 -9.64 7.86 4.02
N GLN A 388 -8.66 8.54 4.60
CA GLN A 388 -7.93 8.10 5.77
C GLN A 388 -8.25 9.01 6.95
N ALA A 389 -8.37 8.42 8.14
CA ALA A 389 -8.45 9.15 9.38
C ALA A 389 -7.56 8.54 10.45
N PHE A 390 -6.92 9.38 11.26
CA PHE A 390 -6.33 8.97 12.53
C PHE A 390 -7.30 9.36 13.64
N VAL A 391 -7.78 8.39 14.39
CA VAL A 391 -8.85 8.57 15.39
C VAL A 391 -8.40 8.04 16.74
N LYS A 392 -8.61 8.81 17.81
CA LYS A 392 -8.33 8.36 19.18
C LYS A 392 -9.09 7.07 19.47
N ASN A 393 -8.41 6.12 20.10
CA ASN A 393 -8.95 4.78 20.37
C ASN A 393 -10.29 4.80 21.13
N ASP A 394 -10.47 5.73 22.07
CA ASP A 394 -11.70 5.91 22.84
C ASP A 394 -12.89 6.44 22.02
N PHE A 395 -12.64 6.98 20.82
CA PHE A 395 -13.64 7.56 19.93
C PHE A 395 -13.84 6.75 18.63
N VAL A 396 -13.00 5.75 18.36
CA VAL A 396 -13.06 4.92 17.14
C VAL A 396 -14.43 4.28 16.95
N SER A 397 -15.07 3.74 18.00
CA SER A 397 -16.39 3.11 17.91
C SER A 397 -17.46 4.09 17.43
N ASN A 398 -17.49 5.29 18.00
CA ASN A 398 -18.44 6.34 17.63
C ASN A 398 -18.20 6.82 16.20
N TYR A 399 -16.93 7.00 15.81
CA TYR A 399 -16.56 7.36 14.45
C TYR A 399 -17.01 6.31 13.44
N LYS A 400 -16.73 5.02 13.72
CA LYS A 400 -17.10 3.90 12.86
C LYS A 400 -18.61 3.78 12.70
N GLU A 401 -19.38 3.85 13.79
CA GLU A 401 -20.84 3.78 13.76
C GLU A 401 -21.43 4.92 12.92
N PHE A 402 -20.94 6.14 13.11
CA PHE A 402 -21.39 7.29 12.35
C PHE A 402 -21.10 7.15 10.85
N ILE A 403 -19.88 6.76 10.48
CA ILE A 403 -19.49 6.58 9.08
C ILE A 403 -20.30 5.45 8.42
N ASN A 404 -20.47 4.31 9.09
CA ASN A 404 -21.25 3.19 8.56
C ASN A 404 -22.71 3.57 8.33
N LYS A 405 -23.29 4.43 9.17
CA LYS A 405 -24.65 4.93 8.97
C LYS A 405 -24.81 5.75 7.68
N ILE A 406 -23.76 6.45 7.25
CA ILE A 406 -23.81 7.33 6.07
C ILE A 406 -23.44 6.58 4.79
N PHE A 407 -22.37 5.79 4.81
CA PHE A 407 -21.82 5.13 3.62
C PHE A 407 -22.17 3.64 3.52
N GLY A 408 -22.87 3.10 4.52
CA GLY A 408 -23.27 1.70 4.59
C GLY A 408 -22.37 0.87 5.50
N GLU A 409 -22.84 -0.32 5.87
CA GLU A 409 -22.07 -1.23 6.73
C GLU A 409 -20.70 -1.59 6.13
N ASN A 410 -19.74 -1.82 7.01
CA ASN A 410 -18.34 -2.10 6.66
C ASN A 410 -17.68 -1.00 5.81
N SER A 411 -18.11 0.25 5.93
CA SER A 411 -17.45 1.38 5.24
C SER A 411 -16.24 1.88 6.00
N CYS A 412 -16.20 1.78 7.33
CA CYS A 412 -15.04 2.18 8.12
C CYS A 412 -14.25 0.97 8.65
N HIS A 413 -13.03 0.81 8.15
CA HIS A 413 -12.08 -0.23 8.53
C HIS A 413 -11.07 0.33 9.53
N VAL A 414 -10.98 -0.27 10.70
CA VAL A 414 -10.01 0.09 11.74
C VAL A 414 -8.77 -0.79 11.57
N LEU A 415 -7.63 -0.16 11.33
CA LEU A 415 -6.38 -0.78 10.95
C LEU A 415 -5.27 -0.41 11.95
N LYS A 416 -4.23 -1.25 11.97
CA LYS A 416 -3.01 -1.04 12.75
C LYS A 416 -1.81 -0.87 11.83
N VAL A 417 -0.83 -0.09 12.30
CA VAL A 417 0.46 0.10 11.61
C VAL A 417 1.32 -1.14 11.83
N ARG A 418 1.34 -2.04 10.85
CA ARG A 418 2.10 -3.29 10.93
C ARG A 418 3.60 -3.03 10.89
N LYS A 419 4.38 -3.72 11.73
CA LYS A 419 5.85 -3.59 11.81
C LYS A 419 6.60 -4.23 10.64
N TYR A 420 6.01 -5.29 10.09
CA TYR A 420 6.64 -6.22 9.16
C TYR A 420 6.09 -6.03 7.75
N GLY A 421 6.98 -6.14 6.76
CA GLY A 421 6.59 -6.26 5.36
C GLY A 421 6.46 -7.73 4.98
N GLY A 422 7.07 -8.13 3.87
CA GLY A 422 7.17 -9.54 3.48
C GLY A 422 7.97 -10.35 4.50
N ILE A 423 7.34 -11.34 5.15
CA ILE A 423 7.97 -12.19 6.16
C ILE A 423 7.63 -13.67 5.99
N LYS A 424 8.49 -14.51 6.57
CA LYS A 424 8.16 -15.91 6.88
C LYS A 424 7.63 -15.99 8.31
N VAL A 425 6.40 -16.45 8.46
CA VAL A 425 5.71 -16.63 9.74
C VAL A 425 6.12 -17.96 10.39
N MET A 426 6.26 -19.04 9.61
CA MET A 426 6.73 -20.37 10.07
C MET A 426 7.47 -21.18 9.00
#